data_AF-A0A950XWY5-F1
#
_entry.id   AF-A0A950XWY5-F1
#
_cell.length_a   1.000
_cell.length_b   1.000
_cell.length_c   1.000
_cell.angle_alpha   90.00
_cell.angle_beta   90.00
_cell.angle_gamma   90.00
#
_symmetry.space_group_name_H-M   'P 1'
#
loop_
_entity.id
_entity.type
_entity.pdbx_description
1 polymer ?
#
loop_
_entity_poly.entity_id
_entity_poly.type
_entity_poly.pdbx_seq_one_letter_code
_entity_poly.pdbx_strand_id
1 'polypeptide(L)'
;MRSFCLAVLVLAARAASGDTVIGTGSFVPVPVLGSNTGQAFWNSPSLDGNYMNVGYFLTGTGGFPAACGANALCGTNYLGNAGQYYSAGPKVPDDPSDFSFLRTSTAVQITVLGAFAGKNTAGNVWSGNMPTTIGYYDASATTEADAAASEVTLWSPGGIPGAVGTTLPLIPIYSNYGFYETVCTQTVLTSGGYQCVATATFFSNSNLNPVGQTAFQHFALFSLSTNSDTYFIGFEDLPANSTIEGLGDYNDVVLELASGSGGGSGSPITTGLLGSTVPEPGTLLLVGIGLLGVGGFLARRSP
;
A
#
# COMPACT_ATOMS: atom_id res chain seq x y z
N MET A 1 27.38 -7.74 -55.87
CA MET A 1 26.78 -6.79 -54.90
C MET A 1 25.48 -7.39 -54.39
N ARG A 2 25.46 -7.92 -53.16
CA ARG A 2 24.22 -8.35 -52.49
C ARG A 2 24.19 -7.61 -51.16
N SER A 3 23.34 -6.58 -51.07
CA SER A 3 23.13 -5.83 -49.83
C SER A 3 22.40 -6.73 -48.83
N PHE A 4 23.09 -7.09 -47.75
CA PHE A 4 22.47 -7.67 -46.57
C PHE A 4 21.95 -6.50 -45.71
N CYS A 5 20.64 -6.24 -45.77
CA CYS A 5 19.97 -5.37 -44.80
C CYS A 5 19.83 -6.15 -43.49
N LEU A 6 20.75 -5.91 -42.55
CA LEU A 6 20.64 -6.40 -41.19
C LEU A 6 19.64 -5.50 -40.44
N ALA A 7 18.38 -5.94 -40.34
CA ALA A 7 17.39 -5.30 -39.48
C ALA A 7 17.68 -5.69 -38.03
N VAL A 8 18.27 -4.78 -37.26
CA VAL A 8 18.45 -4.94 -35.81
C VAL A 8 17.12 -4.66 -35.14
N LEU A 9 16.41 -5.73 -34.76
CA LEU A 9 15.20 -5.63 -33.95
C LEU A 9 15.63 -5.37 -32.50
N VAL A 10 15.57 -4.11 -32.06
CA VAL A 10 15.83 -3.73 -30.66
C VAL A 10 14.61 -4.14 -29.83
N LEU A 11 14.62 -5.35 -29.25
CA LEU A 11 13.73 -5.67 -28.14
C LEU A 11 14.23 -4.90 -26.91
N ALA A 12 13.65 -3.73 -26.67
CA ALA A 12 13.80 -3.07 -25.38
C ALA A 12 13.08 -3.92 -24.34
N ALA A 13 13.84 -4.72 -23.58
CA ALA A 13 13.34 -5.33 -22.37
C ALA A 13 12.98 -4.18 -21.41
N ARG A 14 11.70 -3.85 -21.32
CA ARG A 14 11.23 -2.99 -20.23
C ARG A 14 11.49 -3.78 -18.96
N ALA A 15 12.35 -3.26 -18.08
CA ALA A 15 12.33 -3.69 -16.70
C ALA A 15 10.88 -3.57 -16.23
N ALA A 16 10.32 -4.65 -15.69
CA ALA A 16 8.98 -4.62 -15.13
C ALA A 16 9.04 -3.66 -13.94
N SER A 17 8.61 -2.42 -14.16
CA SER A 17 8.44 -1.46 -13.07
C SER A 17 7.20 -1.86 -12.28
N GLY A 18 7.23 -1.59 -10.98
CA GLY A 18 6.04 -1.67 -10.16
C GLY A 18 4.90 -0.81 -10.70
N ASP A 19 3.71 -1.10 -10.21
CA ASP A 19 2.51 -0.40 -10.65
C ASP A 19 2.65 1.10 -10.44
N THR A 20 2.10 1.87 -11.39
CA THR A 20 2.24 3.32 -11.39
C THR A 20 1.10 3.95 -10.61
N VAL A 21 1.43 4.75 -9.60
CA VAL A 21 0.44 5.54 -8.85
C VAL A 21 -0.08 6.68 -9.72
N ILE A 22 -1.40 6.81 -9.79
CA ILE A 22 -2.11 7.92 -10.44
C ILE A 22 -3.07 8.52 -9.43
N GLY A 23 -3.16 9.85 -9.36
CA GLY A 23 -4.00 10.51 -8.38
C GLY A 23 -3.90 12.03 -8.41
N THR A 24 -4.47 12.67 -7.39
CA THR A 24 -4.49 14.14 -7.24
C THR A 24 -3.28 14.68 -6.51
N GLY A 25 -2.45 13.80 -5.92
CA GLY A 25 -1.32 14.17 -5.07
C GLY A 25 0.06 13.95 -5.68
N SER A 26 1.07 14.12 -4.84
CA SER A 26 2.46 13.80 -5.13
C SER A 26 3.17 13.23 -3.90
N PHE A 27 4.21 12.43 -4.12
CA PHE A 27 5.04 11.93 -3.03
C PHE A 27 5.91 13.05 -2.47
N VAL A 28 5.81 13.27 -1.16
CA VAL A 28 6.62 14.23 -0.41
C VAL A 28 7.33 13.51 0.75
N PRO A 29 8.48 14.02 1.22
CA PRO A 29 9.18 13.40 2.34
C PRO A 29 8.28 13.29 3.57
N VAL A 30 8.39 12.16 4.27
CA VAL A 30 7.73 11.95 5.57
C VAL A 30 8.35 12.94 6.58
N PRO A 31 7.54 13.80 7.24
CA PRO A 31 8.04 14.72 8.24
C PRO A 31 8.50 13.99 9.51
N VAL A 32 9.29 14.68 10.34
CA VAL A 32 9.81 14.12 11.59
C VAL A 32 8.68 13.98 12.62
N LEU A 33 8.35 12.74 12.94
CA LEU A 33 7.36 12.36 13.96
C LEU A 33 7.67 12.96 15.34
N GLY A 34 6.62 13.40 16.06
CA GLY A 34 6.73 13.91 17.43
C GLY A 34 7.39 15.28 17.59
N SER A 35 7.80 15.93 16.49
CA SER A 35 8.15 17.34 16.54
C SER A 35 6.86 18.14 16.70
N ASN A 36 6.66 18.75 17.88
CA ASN A 36 5.51 19.61 18.19
C ASN A 36 5.48 20.91 17.35
N THR A 37 6.02 20.92 16.13
CA THR A 37 6.08 22.08 15.24
C THR A 37 4.75 22.39 14.56
N GLY A 38 3.66 21.75 14.99
CA GLY A 38 2.29 22.16 14.65
C GLY A 38 1.91 21.96 13.19
N GLN A 39 2.62 21.14 12.43
CA GLN A 39 2.27 20.84 11.05
C GLN A 39 2.49 19.36 10.72
N ALA A 40 1.43 18.78 10.15
CA ALA A 40 1.50 17.75 9.12
C ALA A 40 1.88 16.32 9.53
N PHE A 41 1.25 15.68 10.52
CA PHE A 41 1.31 14.21 10.56
C PHE A 41 0.42 13.56 11.60
N TRP A 42 0.21 12.25 11.41
CA TRP A 42 -0.33 11.25 12.32
C TRP A 42 0.28 11.26 13.73
N ASN A 43 0.07 12.33 14.49
CA ASN A 43 0.60 12.56 15.83
C ASN A 43 -0.49 12.82 16.87
N SER A 44 -1.73 12.87 16.39
CA SER A 44 -2.90 13.01 17.23
C SER A 44 -3.07 11.71 18.09
N PRO A 45 -3.69 11.76 19.28
CA PRO A 45 -3.93 10.55 20.09
C PRO A 45 -5.07 9.68 19.56
N SER A 46 -4.79 8.41 19.20
CA SER A 46 -5.83 7.41 18.93
C SER A 46 -6.44 6.85 20.23
N LEU A 47 -7.70 6.43 20.20
CA LEU A 47 -8.28 5.55 21.22
C LEU A 47 -7.60 4.19 21.29
N ASP A 48 -6.89 3.80 20.23
CA ASP A 48 -6.18 2.54 20.18
C ASP A 48 -4.94 2.53 21.06
N GLY A 49 -4.43 3.72 21.37
CA GLY A 49 -3.34 3.94 22.29
C GLY A 49 -2.47 5.12 21.87
N ASN A 50 -1.61 5.52 22.79
CA ASN A 50 -0.63 6.56 22.50
C ASN A 50 0.31 6.07 21.39
N TYR A 51 0.42 6.87 20.32
CA TYR A 51 1.35 6.62 19.21
C TYR A 51 1.07 5.30 18.45
N MET A 52 -0.21 4.96 18.29
CA MET A 52 -0.67 3.78 17.55
C MET A 52 -1.42 4.19 16.27
N ASN A 53 -0.68 4.58 15.23
CA ASN A 53 -1.21 4.79 13.88
C ASN A 53 -0.20 4.35 12.80
N VAL A 54 -0.62 4.30 11.55
CA VAL A 54 0.23 3.91 10.40
C VAL A 54 1.56 4.65 10.34
N GLY A 55 1.58 5.95 10.67
CA GLY A 55 2.78 6.77 10.65
C GLY A 55 3.82 6.24 11.64
N TYR A 56 3.42 6.11 12.90
CA TYR A 56 4.25 5.53 13.96
C TYR A 56 4.63 4.07 13.70
N PHE A 57 3.75 3.31 13.05
CA PHE A 57 4.02 1.92 12.71
C PHE A 57 5.14 1.82 11.67
N LEU A 58 5.00 2.55 10.57
CA LEU A 58 5.91 2.49 9.44
C LEU A 58 7.29 3.08 9.73
N THR A 59 7.40 4.00 10.69
CA THR A 59 8.70 4.53 11.16
C THR A 59 9.31 3.74 12.31
N GLY A 60 8.57 2.79 12.90
CA GLY A 60 9.00 2.04 14.08
C GLY A 60 9.14 2.88 15.34
N THR A 61 8.47 4.04 15.43
CA THR A 61 8.57 4.96 16.58
C THR A 61 7.35 4.92 17.51
N GLY A 62 6.36 4.07 17.21
CA GLY A 62 5.15 3.91 18.03
C GLY A 62 5.29 2.98 19.23
N GLY A 63 4.20 2.86 20.00
CA GLY A 63 4.08 1.95 21.14
C GLY A 63 3.71 0.52 20.78
N PHE A 64 3.99 0.06 19.56
CA PHE A 64 3.59 -1.26 19.09
C PHE A 64 4.39 -2.37 19.79
N PRO A 65 3.78 -3.54 20.09
CA PRO A 65 4.53 -4.68 20.61
C PRO A 65 5.59 -5.12 19.60
N ALA A 66 6.68 -5.75 20.02
CA ALA A 66 7.75 -6.19 19.11
C ALA A 66 7.30 -7.24 18.06
N ALA A 67 6.15 -7.88 18.30
CA ALA A 67 5.48 -8.75 17.36
C ALA A 67 3.97 -8.50 17.43
N CYS A 68 3.30 -8.39 16.27
CA CYS A 68 1.84 -8.34 16.20
C CYS A 68 1.21 -9.58 15.56
N GLY A 69 1.99 -10.66 15.44
CA GLY A 69 1.55 -11.92 14.89
C GLY A 69 2.72 -12.91 14.79
N ALA A 70 2.42 -14.15 14.41
CA ALA A 70 3.44 -15.20 14.31
C ALA A 70 4.58 -14.86 13.33
N ASN A 71 4.32 -14.00 12.34
CA ASN A 71 5.25 -13.68 11.25
C ASN A 71 5.41 -12.17 10.99
N ALA A 72 4.93 -11.29 11.88
CA ALA A 72 4.96 -9.84 11.67
C ALA A 72 5.77 -9.11 12.75
N LEU A 73 6.73 -8.30 12.30
CA LEU A 73 7.62 -7.50 13.15
C LEU A 73 7.05 -6.10 13.31
N CYS A 74 6.30 -5.89 14.38
CA CYS A 74 5.86 -4.57 14.78
C CYS A 74 7.00 -3.79 15.45
N GLY A 75 7.10 -2.49 15.14
CA GLY A 75 8.25 -1.67 15.53
C GLY A 75 9.40 -1.68 14.52
N THR A 76 9.20 -2.28 13.35
CA THR A 76 10.13 -2.17 12.23
C THR A 76 10.04 -0.79 11.58
N ASN A 77 11.18 -0.16 11.30
CA ASN A 77 11.21 1.05 10.48
C ASN A 77 11.16 0.65 8.98
N TYR A 78 9.96 0.52 8.45
CA TYR A 78 9.70 0.20 7.04
C TYR A 78 10.08 1.34 6.09
N LEU A 79 10.06 2.60 6.56
CA LEU A 79 10.31 3.78 5.74
C LEU A 79 11.78 4.24 5.74
N GLY A 80 12.58 3.79 6.70
CA GLY A 80 13.97 4.20 6.87
C GLY A 80 14.13 5.73 6.88
N ASN A 81 15.19 6.23 6.24
CA ASN A 81 15.45 7.66 6.07
C ASN A 81 14.89 8.24 4.75
N ALA A 82 14.26 7.41 3.93
CA ALA A 82 13.90 7.70 2.55
C ALA A 82 12.38 7.65 2.31
N GLY A 83 11.60 7.57 3.39
CA GLY A 83 10.15 7.47 3.38
C GLY A 83 9.47 8.68 2.76
N GLN A 84 8.45 8.41 1.97
CA GLN A 84 7.57 9.40 1.36
C GLN A 84 6.12 9.06 1.67
N TYR A 85 5.27 10.08 1.70
CA TYR A 85 3.83 9.92 1.75
C TYR A 85 3.19 10.70 0.59
N TYR A 86 2.07 10.20 0.11
CA TYR A 86 1.31 10.79 -1.00
C TYR A 86 0.34 11.85 -0.46
N SER A 87 0.45 13.08 -0.97
CA SER A 87 -0.32 14.23 -0.46
C SER A 87 -0.86 15.11 -1.59
N ALA A 88 -2.10 15.58 -1.43
CA ALA A 88 -2.80 16.46 -2.37
C ALA A 88 -3.05 17.88 -1.83
N GLY A 89 -2.10 18.52 -1.14
CA GLY A 89 -2.34 19.91 -0.71
C GLY A 89 -1.33 20.48 0.29
N PRO A 90 -1.76 21.36 1.22
CA PRO A 90 -0.88 22.07 2.16
C PRO A 90 -0.23 21.15 3.21
N LYS A 91 -0.31 19.83 3.03
CA LYS A 91 0.26 18.81 3.92
C LYS A 91 -0.43 18.85 5.28
N VAL A 92 -1.75 18.86 5.31
CA VAL A 92 -2.50 18.80 6.58
C VAL A 92 -2.99 17.36 6.82
N PRO A 93 -3.11 16.94 8.10
CA PRO A 93 -3.90 15.76 8.44
C PRO A 93 -5.26 15.80 7.74
N ASP A 94 -5.76 14.64 7.31
CA ASP A 94 -7.06 14.42 6.66
C ASP A 94 -7.30 15.01 5.28
N ASP A 95 -6.30 15.62 4.64
CA ASP A 95 -6.47 16.11 3.28
C ASP A 95 -6.63 14.90 2.31
N PRO A 96 -7.81 14.70 1.70
CA PRO A 96 -8.04 13.54 0.86
C PRO A 96 -7.05 13.55 -0.31
N SER A 97 -6.22 12.53 -0.35
CA SER A 97 -5.24 12.34 -1.41
C SER A 97 -5.70 11.16 -2.25
N ASP A 98 -6.50 11.45 -3.27
CA ASP A 98 -7.06 10.41 -4.13
C ASP A 98 -5.94 9.70 -4.88
N PHE A 99 -5.91 8.37 -4.85
CA PHE A 99 -4.95 7.57 -5.59
C PHE A 99 -5.55 6.28 -6.15
N SER A 100 -4.88 5.77 -7.17
CA SER A 100 -5.15 4.50 -7.83
C SER A 100 -3.85 3.97 -8.43
N PHE A 101 -3.86 2.72 -8.88
CA PHE A 101 -2.72 2.04 -9.48
C PHE A 101 -3.05 1.65 -10.91
N LEU A 102 -2.24 2.16 -11.85
CA LEU A 102 -2.20 1.62 -13.20
C LEU A 102 -1.30 0.38 -13.21
N ARG A 103 -1.93 -0.76 -13.46
CA ARG A 103 -1.28 -2.05 -13.48
C ARG A 103 -0.27 -2.12 -14.63
N THR A 104 1.00 -2.19 -14.28
CA THR A 104 2.11 -2.45 -15.22
C THR A 104 2.82 -3.76 -14.90
N SER A 105 2.71 -4.22 -13.65
CA SER A 105 3.23 -5.51 -13.22
C SER A 105 2.26 -6.65 -13.52
N THR A 106 2.81 -7.79 -13.94
CA THR A 106 2.05 -9.03 -14.07
C THR A 106 1.85 -9.73 -12.73
N ALA A 107 2.64 -9.38 -11.71
CA ALA A 107 2.61 -9.96 -10.38
C ALA A 107 2.67 -8.88 -9.31
N VAL A 108 1.59 -8.75 -8.55
CA VAL A 108 1.50 -7.89 -7.37
C VAL A 108 1.19 -8.78 -6.18
N GLN A 109 1.80 -8.48 -5.04
CA GLN A 109 1.51 -9.14 -3.77
C GLN A 109 1.05 -8.11 -2.77
N ILE A 110 0.15 -8.51 -1.89
CA ILE A 110 -0.34 -7.68 -0.80
C ILE A 110 -0.19 -8.42 0.52
N THR A 111 0.40 -7.77 1.50
CA THR A 111 0.66 -8.32 2.84
C THR A 111 -0.01 -7.46 3.89
N VAL A 112 -0.71 -8.05 4.85
CA VAL A 112 -1.17 -7.31 6.05
C VAL A 112 0.01 -7.21 7.00
N LEU A 113 0.63 -6.04 7.12
CA LEU A 113 1.72 -5.80 8.08
C LEU A 113 1.18 -5.60 9.50
N GLY A 114 -0.02 -5.05 9.60
CA GLY A 114 -0.51 -4.48 10.85
C GLY A 114 -2.01 -4.33 10.92
N ALA A 115 -2.57 -4.50 12.11
CA ALA A 115 -3.98 -4.26 12.43
C ALA A 115 -4.09 -3.86 13.91
N PHE A 116 -4.13 -2.57 14.20
CA PHE A 116 -3.74 -1.97 15.47
C PHE A 116 -4.84 -1.19 16.17
N ALA A 117 -6.09 -1.65 16.12
CA ALA A 117 -7.06 -1.10 17.03
C ALA A 117 -6.75 -1.60 18.47
N GLY A 118 -6.85 -0.76 19.51
CA GLY A 118 -6.78 -1.04 20.98
C GLY A 118 -7.94 -1.90 21.49
N LYS A 119 -8.36 -2.77 20.60
CA LYS A 119 -9.72 -3.11 20.27
C LYS A 119 -9.64 -4.46 19.54
N ASN A 120 -8.60 -4.76 18.74
CA ASN A 120 -8.36 -6.04 18.05
C ASN A 120 -7.94 -7.23 18.94
N THR A 121 -8.22 -7.20 20.24
CA THR A 121 -8.14 -8.40 21.08
C THR A 121 -9.44 -9.18 20.97
N ALA A 122 -9.36 -10.46 20.61
CA ALA A 122 -10.51 -11.35 20.62
C ALA A 122 -11.22 -11.28 22.00
N GLY A 123 -12.42 -10.71 22.02
CA GLY A 123 -13.21 -10.51 23.25
C GLY A 123 -13.42 -9.06 23.70
N ASN A 124 -12.78 -8.06 23.07
CA ASN A 124 -13.16 -6.66 23.29
C ASN A 124 -14.31 -6.29 22.34
N VAL A 125 -15.47 -5.99 22.92
CA VAL A 125 -16.72 -5.63 22.24
C VAL A 125 -16.64 -4.35 21.40
N TRP A 126 -15.58 -3.56 21.58
CA TRP A 126 -15.34 -2.35 20.81
C TRP A 126 -14.34 -2.54 19.68
N SER A 127 -13.87 -3.77 19.41
CA SER A 127 -12.83 -4.05 18.42
C SER A 127 -13.11 -3.39 17.05
N GLY A 128 -12.38 -2.32 16.71
CA GLY A 128 -12.59 -1.47 15.53
C GLY A 128 -12.67 -2.24 14.22
N ASN A 129 -12.06 -3.43 14.16
CA ASN A 129 -12.06 -4.24 12.94
C ASN A 129 -13.24 -5.21 12.78
N MET A 130 -14.32 -5.08 13.55
CA MET A 130 -15.52 -5.92 13.41
C MET A 130 -16.71 -5.18 12.77
N PRO A 131 -17.09 -5.51 11.51
CA PRO A 131 -16.42 -6.32 10.51
C PRO A 131 -15.85 -5.45 9.39
N THR A 132 -14.56 -5.13 9.46
CA THR A 132 -13.90 -4.45 8.35
C THR A 132 -13.66 -5.44 7.22
N THR A 133 -14.15 -5.07 6.04
CA THR A 133 -13.88 -5.74 4.77
C THR A 133 -12.91 -4.88 4.01
N ILE A 134 -11.98 -5.48 3.29
CA ILE A 134 -11.09 -4.74 2.40
C ILE A 134 -10.94 -5.47 1.07
N GLY A 135 -10.85 -4.69 0.01
CA GLY A 135 -10.54 -5.19 -1.31
C GLY A 135 -10.06 -4.11 -2.25
N TYR A 136 -10.21 -4.40 -3.55
CA TYR A 136 -9.93 -3.45 -4.62
C TYR A 136 -11.14 -3.29 -5.54
N TYR A 137 -11.19 -2.21 -6.29
CA TYR A 137 -12.28 -1.88 -7.22
C TYR A 137 -11.72 -1.32 -8.54
N ASP A 138 -12.56 -1.16 -9.56
CA ASP A 138 -12.21 -0.50 -10.83
C ASP A 138 -12.11 1.01 -10.61
N ALA A 139 -10.89 1.54 -10.59
CA ALA A 139 -10.65 2.97 -10.36
C ALA A 139 -11.05 3.86 -11.55
N SER A 140 -11.55 3.29 -12.65
CA SER A 140 -12.22 4.07 -13.69
C SER A 140 -13.68 4.43 -13.36
N ALA A 141 -14.24 3.86 -12.29
CA ALA A 141 -15.56 4.22 -11.80
C ALA A 141 -15.65 5.71 -11.42
N THR A 142 -16.77 6.34 -11.80
CA THR A 142 -17.04 7.76 -11.51
C THR A 142 -18.25 7.95 -10.60
N THR A 143 -18.88 6.85 -10.17
CA THR A 143 -20.00 6.84 -9.24
C THR A 143 -19.76 5.79 -8.16
N GLU A 144 -20.30 6.02 -6.96
CA GLU A 144 -20.26 5.05 -5.85
C GLU A 144 -20.85 3.69 -6.26
N ALA A 145 -21.97 3.71 -7.01
CA ALA A 145 -22.64 2.49 -7.44
C ALA A 145 -21.79 1.65 -8.42
N ASP A 146 -21.11 2.28 -9.37
CA ASP A 146 -20.22 1.58 -10.30
C ASP A 146 -19.00 1.01 -9.58
N ALA A 147 -18.43 1.78 -8.64
CA ALA A 147 -17.31 1.34 -7.82
C ALA A 147 -17.70 0.11 -6.97
N ALA A 148 -18.84 0.19 -6.27
CA ALA A 148 -19.39 -0.90 -5.48
C ALA A 148 -19.66 -2.17 -6.30
N ALA A 149 -20.19 -2.01 -7.52
CA ALA A 149 -20.44 -3.14 -8.42
C ALA A 149 -19.16 -3.83 -8.92
N SER A 150 -18.00 -3.16 -8.80
CA SER A 150 -16.69 -3.65 -9.27
C SER A 150 -15.80 -4.20 -8.15
N GLU A 151 -16.25 -4.15 -6.89
CA GLU A 151 -15.49 -4.58 -5.72
C GLU A 151 -15.07 -6.05 -5.80
N VAL A 152 -13.80 -6.29 -5.47
CA VAL A 152 -13.22 -7.63 -5.28
C VAL A 152 -12.63 -7.69 -3.88
N THR A 153 -13.27 -8.47 -3.01
CA THR A 153 -12.85 -8.66 -1.62
C THR A 153 -11.54 -9.45 -1.52
N LEU A 154 -10.60 -8.93 -0.74
CA LEU A 154 -9.35 -9.60 -0.36
C LEU A 154 -9.46 -10.26 1.01
N TRP A 155 -9.98 -9.52 2.00
CA TRP A 155 -10.26 -10.04 3.33
C TRP A 155 -11.70 -9.72 3.73
N SER A 156 -12.41 -10.75 4.15
CA SER A 156 -13.81 -10.68 4.58
C SER A 156 -13.94 -10.01 5.96
N PRO A 157 -15.15 -9.56 6.33
CA PRO A 157 -15.55 -9.22 7.69
C PRO A 157 -14.79 -9.93 8.81
N GLY A 158 -13.98 -9.19 9.58
CA GLY A 158 -13.26 -9.71 10.75
C GLY A 158 -12.06 -10.62 10.45
N GLY A 159 -11.68 -10.77 9.17
CA GLY A 159 -10.55 -11.58 8.75
C GLY A 159 -9.17 -10.92 8.95
N ILE A 160 -9.12 -9.59 9.03
CA ILE A 160 -7.87 -8.82 9.04
C ILE A 160 -6.98 -9.11 10.26
N PRO A 161 -7.48 -9.15 11.50
CA PRO A 161 -6.61 -9.43 12.66
C PRO A 161 -5.93 -10.81 12.58
N GLY A 162 -6.63 -11.81 12.05
CA GLY A 162 -6.06 -13.15 11.81
C GLY A 162 -5.14 -13.23 10.60
N ALA A 163 -5.16 -12.21 9.73
CA ALA A 163 -4.37 -12.14 8.51
C ALA A 163 -3.04 -11.37 8.69
N VAL A 164 -2.75 -10.82 9.86
CA VAL A 164 -1.48 -10.11 10.11
C VAL A 164 -0.29 -11.05 9.84
N GLY A 165 0.63 -10.60 8.98
CA GLY A 165 1.78 -11.34 8.48
C GLY A 165 1.46 -12.30 7.32
N THR A 166 0.24 -12.31 6.79
CA THR A 166 -0.13 -13.10 5.61
C THR A 166 0.00 -12.28 4.33
N THR A 167 0.46 -12.95 3.27
CA THR A 167 0.61 -12.38 1.92
C THR A 167 -0.33 -13.09 0.96
N LEU A 168 -1.04 -12.31 0.13
CA LEU A 168 -1.88 -12.81 -0.94
C LEU A 168 -1.33 -12.36 -2.30
N PRO A 169 -1.41 -13.21 -3.35
CA PRO A 169 -1.23 -12.75 -4.71
C PRO A 169 -2.38 -11.81 -5.07
N LEU A 170 -2.06 -10.59 -5.49
CA LEU A 170 -3.00 -9.65 -6.05
C LEU A 170 -2.93 -9.73 -7.57
N ILE A 171 -4.02 -10.18 -8.20
CA ILE A 171 -4.17 -10.19 -9.65
C ILE A 171 -5.34 -9.26 -9.98
N PRO A 172 -5.12 -7.94 -10.03
CA PRO A 172 -6.20 -7.01 -10.35
C PRO A 172 -6.74 -7.34 -11.74
N ILE A 173 -8.04 -7.63 -11.82
CA ILE A 173 -8.71 -7.87 -13.10
C ILE A 173 -8.83 -6.57 -13.92
N TYR A 174 -8.69 -5.41 -13.26
CA TYR A 174 -8.75 -4.09 -13.86
C TYR A 174 -7.34 -3.57 -14.16
N SER A 175 -7.20 -2.86 -15.28
CA SER A 175 -5.95 -2.17 -15.62
C SER A 175 -5.67 -0.96 -14.74
N ASN A 176 -6.71 -0.33 -14.21
CA ASN A 176 -6.65 0.71 -13.20
C ASN A 176 -7.45 0.25 -11.99
N TYR A 177 -6.83 0.13 -10.83
CA TYR A 177 -7.51 -0.33 -9.63
C TYR A 177 -7.23 0.59 -8.43
N GLY A 178 -8.24 0.75 -7.60
CA GLY A 178 -8.14 1.43 -6.31
C GLY A 178 -8.44 0.46 -5.18
N PHE A 179 -8.27 0.91 -3.95
CA PHE A 179 -8.65 0.17 -2.74
C PHE A 179 -9.94 0.68 -2.15
N TYR A 180 -10.71 -0.24 -1.57
CA TYR A 180 -11.89 0.07 -0.80
C TYR A 180 -11.85 -0.66 0.54
N GLU A 181 -12.58 -0.10 1.51
CA GLU A 181 -12.87 -0.75 2.77
C GLU A 181 -14.35 -0.60 3.09
N THR A 182 -14.91 -1.59 3.78
CA THR A 182 -16.27 -1.50 4.34
C THR A 182 -16.18 -1.69 5.83
N VAL A 183 -16.60 -0.69 6.59
CA VAL A 183 -16.50 -0.66 8.05
C VAL A 183 -17.87 -0.70 8.71
N CYS A 184 -17.92 -1.08 9.99
CA CYS A 184 -19.14 -0.97 10.76
C CYS A 184 -19.33 0.46 11.26
N THR A 185 -20.45 1.08 10.92
CA THR A 185 -20.79 2.44 11.39
C THR A 185 -21.79 2.42 12.54
N GLN A 186 -22.49 1.31 12.75
CA GLN A 186 -23.43 1.16 13.86
C GLN A 186 -23.48 -0.27 14.37
N THR A 187 -23.36 -0.43 15.69
CA THR A 187 -23.55 -1.71 16.39
C THR A 187 -24.75 -1.68 17.32
N VAL A 188 -25.38 -2.84 17.52
CA VAL A 188 -26.41 -3.04 18.55
C VAL A 188 -26.02 -4.18 19.47
N LEU A 189 -26.27 -4.02 20.77
CA LEU A 189 -26.09 -5.09 21.74
C LEU A 189 -27.27 -6.07 21.65
N THR A 190 -26.97 -7.32 21.31
CA THR A 190 -27.93 -8.44 21.34
C THR A 190 -27.57 -9.40 22.47
N SER A 191 -28.43 -10.38 22.75
CA SER A 191 -28.12 -11.44 23.73
C SER A 191 -26.88 -12.27 23.37
N GLY A 192 -26.42 -12.22 22.11
CA GLY A 192 -25.22 -12.91 21.62
C GLY A 192 -23.98 -12.02 21.49
N GLY A 193 -24.05 -10.75 21.90
CA GLY A 193 -22.97 -9.77 21.74
C GLY A 193 -23.34 -8.60 20.83
N TYR A 194 -22.36 -7.76 20.52
CA TYR A 194 -22.55 -6.64 19.59
C TYR A 194 -22.64 -7.17 18.16
N GLN A 195 -23.63 -6.69 17.41
CA GLN A 195 -23.81 -7.00 16.00
C GLN A 195 -23.75 -5.72 15.19
N CYS A 196 -23.07 -5.76 14.05
CA CYS A 196 -23.09 -4.67 13.10
C CYS A 196 -24.45 -4.61 12.41
N VAL A 197 -25.09 -3.43 12.44
CA VAL A 197 -26.41 -3.20 11.82
C VAL A 197 -26.38 -2.17 10.70
N ALA A 198 -25.29 -1.42 10.60
CA ALA A 198 -25.04 -0.50 9.49
C ALA A 198 -23.55 -0.50 9.15
N THR A 199 -23.27 -0.43 7.86
CA THR A 199 -21.91 -0.37 7.31
C THR A 199 -21.78 0.84 6.39
N ALA A 200 -20.55 1.30 6.18
CA ALA A 200 -20.22 2.24 5.13
C ALA A 200 -19.01 1.73 4.36
N THR A 201 -18.97 2.01 3.06
CA THR A 201 -17.80 1.72 2.21
C THR A 201 -17.08 3.01 1.91
N PHE A 202 -15.75 2.99 2.03
CA PHE A 202 -14.87 4.08 1.65
C PHE A 202 -13.90 3.63 0.58
N PHE A 203 -13.55 4.54 -0.31
CA PHE A 203 -12.69 4.31 -1.45
C PHE A 203 -11.47 5.23 -1.36
N SER A 204 -10.36 4.73 -1.89
CA SER A 204 -9.13 5.51 -2.15
C SER A 204 -9.32 6.70 -3.11
N ASN A 205 -10.50 6.80 -3.77
CA ASN A 205 -10.98 8.01 -4.42
C ASN A 205 -12.12 8.59 -3.58
N SER A 206 -11.83 9.68 -2.86
CA SER A 206 -12.73 10.33 -1.92
C SER A 206 -14.02 10.82 -2.56
N ASN A 207 -14.04 11.11 -3.86
CA ASN A 207 -15.26 11.53 -4.57
C ASN A 207 -16.30 10.41 -4.69
N LEU A 208 -15.91 9.16 -4.46
CA LEU A 208 -16.80 7.99 -4.44
C LEU A 208 -17.33 7.68 -3.04
N ASN A 209 -16.85 8.38 -2.00
CA ASN A 209 -17.27 8.13 -0.63
C ASN A 209 -18.70 8.65 -0.38
N PRO A 210 -19.40 8.07 0.61
CA PRO A 210 -20.72 8.54 1.02
C PRO A 210 -20.75 10.04 1.33
N VAL A 211 -21.93 10.64 1.19
CA VAL A 211 -22.15 12.06 1.46
C VAL A 211 -21.65 12.43 2.87
N GLY A 212 -20.81 13.46 2.94
CA GLY A 212 -20.19 13.91 4.19
C GLY A 212 -18.85 13.22 4.50
N GLN A 213 -18.38 12.29 3.67
CA GLN A 213 -17.09 11.59 3.82
C GLN A 213 -16.08 11.93 2.70
N THR A 214 -16.45 12.80 1.76
CA THR A 214 -15.60 13.18 0.61
C THR A 214 -14.49 14.17 0.96
N ALA A 215 -14.55 14.78 2.14
CA ALA A 215 -13.57 15.77 2.61
C ALA A 215 -12.52 15.17 3.56
N PHE A 216 -12.49 13.84 3.68
CA PHE A 216 -11.70 13.14 4.69
C PHE A 216 -10.84 12.05 4.06
N GLN A 217 -9.66 11.88 4.63
CA GLN A 217 -8.71 10.86 4.22
C GLN A 217 -9.03 9.53 4.89
N HIS A 218 -9.66 8.61 4.13
CA HIS A 218 -9.84 7.22 4.57
C HIS A 218 -8.64 6.33 4.23
N PHE A 219 -7.83 6.75 3.26
CA PHE A 219 -6.65 6.00 2.83
C PHE A 219 -5.42 6.90 2.80
N ALA A 220 -4.31 6.38 3.33
CA ALA A 220 -2.98 6.97 3.24
C ALA A 220 -2.06 6.08 2.42
N LEU A 221 -1.27 6.69 1.54
CA LEU A 221 -0.31 5.97 0.69
C LEU A 221 1.11 6.44 1.00
N PHE A 222 2.01 5.47 1.14
CA PHE A 222 3.41 5.67 1.43
C PHE A 222 4.28 4.90 0.46
N SER A 223 5.52 5.33 0.33
CA SER A 223 6.54 4.65 -0.46
C SER A 223 7.93 4.95 0.07
N LEU A 224 8.92 4.26 -0.50
CA LEU A 224 10.32 4.60 -0.36
C LEU A 224 10.79 5.30 -1.63
N SER A 225 11.44 6.46 -1.52
CA SER A 225 12.05 7.12 -2.69
C SER A 225 13.12 6.26 -3.39
N THR A 226 13.67 5.28 -2.67
CA THR A 226 14.68 4.33 -3.15
C THR A 226 14.08 3.01 -3.67
N ASN A 227 12.78 2.78 -3.51
CA ASN A 227 12.10 1.57 -3.96
C ASN A 227 10.68 1.91 -4.44
N SER A 228 10.55 2.07 -5.76
CA SER A 228 9.27 2.34 -6.43
C SER A 228 8.36 1.11 -6.57
N ASP A 229 8.85 -0.06 -6.18
CA ASP A 229 8.12 -1.32 -6.33
C ASP A 229 7.36 -1.71 -5.06
N THR A 230 7.55 -0.98 -3.97
CA THR A 230 6.88 -1.21 -2.69
C THR A 230 6.14 0.04 -2.23
N TYR A 231 4.85 -0.16 -1.96
CA TYR A 231 3.97 0.85 -1.39
C TYR A 231 3.43 0.34 -0.06
N PHE A 232 3.15 1.25 0.86
CA PHE A 232 2.40 0.95 2.08
C PHE A 232 1.09 1.70 2.07
N ILE A 233 0.01 1.02 2.44
CA ILE A 233 -1.33 1.59 2.47
C ILE A 233 -1.81 1.54 3.91
N GLY A 234 -2.15 2.68 4.47
CA GLY A 234 -2.94 2.79 5.69
C GLY A 234 -4.39 3.06 5.34
N PHE A 235 -5.32 2.55 6.13
CA PHE A 235 -6.73 2.99 6.07
C PHE A 235 -7.37 3.06 7.47
N GLU A 236 -8.39 3.92 7.60
CA GLU A 236 -9.10 4.29 8.84
C GLU A 236 -10.41 3.51 8.98
N ASP A 237 -10.59 2.76 10.08
CA ASP A 237 -11.78 1.91 10.25
C ASP A 237 -13.05 2.67 10.73
N LEU A 238 -13.00 4.01 10.79
CA LEU A 238 -14.07 4.87 11.28
C LEU A 238 -14.47 6.05 10.36
N PRO A 239 -15.75 6.46 10.39
CA PRO A 239 -16.21 7.66 9.70
C PRO A 239 -15.70 8.94 10.38
N ALA A 240 -15.42 9.96 9.59
CA ALA A 240 -14.66 11.13 10.02
C ALA A 240 -15.39 12.15 10.92
N ASN A 241 -16.61 11.83 11.38
CA ASN A 241 -17.39 12.65 12.30
C ASN A 241 -17.43 12.09 13.73
N SER A 242 -16.55 11.12 14.05
CA SER A 242 -16.35 10.67 15.43
C SER A 242 -15.88 11.86 16.27
N THR A 243 -16.70 12.34 17.20
CA THR A 243 -16.25 13.28 18.23
C THR A 243 -15.40 12.61 19.31
N ILE A 244 -15.20 11.29 19.19
CA ILE A 244 -14.58 10.42 20.19
C ILE A 244 -13.10 10.17 19.85
N GLU A 245 -12.76 10.03 18.57
CA GLU A 245 -11.38 10.13 18.08
C GLU A 245 -11.19 11.53 17.50
N GLY A 246 -10.22 12.30 17.99
CA GLY A 246 -9.95 13.65 17.46
C GLY A 246 -9.81 13.60 15.95
N LEU A 247 -10.34 14.61 15.24
CA LEU A 247 -10.38 14.63 13.78
C LEU A 247 -9.00 14.32 13.19
N GLY A 248 -8.95 13.16 12.56
CA GLY A 248 -7.83 12.71 11.76
C GLY A 248 -6.79 11.90 12.47
N ASP A 249 -6.20 11.04 11.65
CA ASP A 249 -4.92 10.40 11.81
C ASP A 249 -4.82 8.89 12.19
N TYR A 250 -5.87 8.06 12.11
CA TYR A 250 -5.80 6.72 12.74
C TYR A 250 -6.10 5.55 11.82
N ASN A 251 -5.21 5.39 10.86
CA ASN A 251 -5.20 4.17 10.07
C ASN A 251 -4.86 2.94 10.95
N ASP A 252 -5.87 2.10 11.19
CA ASP A 252 -5.80 0.88 11.99
C ASP A 252 -5.04 -0.24 11.33
N VAL A 253 -5.11 -0.30 10.00
CA VAL A 253 -4.55 -1.40 9.24
C VAL A 253 -3.46 -0.88 8.33
N VAL A 254 -2.37 -1.64 8.24
CA VAL A 254 -1.25 -1.33 7.37
C VAL A 254 -1.03 -2.50 6.43
N LEU A 255 -1.06 -2.20 5.15
CA LEU A 255 -0.80 -3.13 4.07
C LEU A 255 0.52 -2.78 3.41
N GLU A 256 1.25 -3.79 2.97
CA GLU A 256 2.36 -3.66 2.04
C GLU A 256 1.91 -4.18 0.68
N LEU A 257 2.09 -3.37 -0.36
CA LEU A 257 1.89 -3.73 -1.74
C LEU A 257 3.26 -3.81 -2.42
N ALA A 258 3.63 -4.98 -2.91
CA ALA A 258 4.90 -5.20 -3.59
C ALA A 258 4.66 -5.69 -5.02
N SER A 259 5.23 -4.98 -5.99
CA SER A 259 5.22 -5.37 -7.40
C SER A 259 6.54 -6.03 -7.77
N GLY A 260 6.51 -7.20 -8.38
CA GLY A 260 7.76 -7.83 -8.86
C GLY A 260 7.62 -9.30 -9.22
N SER A 261 8.34 -9.72 -10.26
CA SER A 261 8.42 -11.12 -10.72
C SER A 261 9.33 -12.01 -9.86
N GLY A 262 9.84 -11.51 -8.74
CA GLY A 262 10.70 -12.25 -7.83
C GLY A 262 9.86 -12.93 -6.77
N GLY A 263 9.67 -14.25 -6.88
CA GLY A 263 9.09 -15.12 -5.84
C GLY A 263 9.94 -15.24 -4.57
N GLY A 264 10.52 -14.13 -4.10
CA GLY A 264 11.12 -14.00 -2.80
C GLY A 264 10.11 -13.37 -1.86
N SER A 265 9.25 -14.21 -1.27
CA SER A 265 8.60 -13.92 0.01
C SER A 265 9.70 -13.80 1.07
N GLY A 266 10.41 -12.68 1.05
CA GLY A 266 11.30 -12.24 2.10
C GLY A 266 10.64 -11.04 2.73
N SER A 267 10.01 -11.27 3.88
CA SER A 267 9.69 -10.21 4.85
C SER A 267 10.83 -9.18 4.84
N PRO A 268 10.56 -7.86 4.79
CA PRO A 268 11.59 -6.88 4.46
C PRO A 268 12.81 -6.90 5.39
N ILE A 269 12.71 -7.47 6.61
CA ILE A 269 13.76 -7.34 7.63
C ILE A 269 13.93 -8.64 8.46
N THR A 270 14.25 -9.76 7.81
CA THR A 270 14.96 -10.85 8.50
C THR A 270 16.15 -11.34 7.70
N THR A 271 17.28 -10.67 7.94
CA THR A 271 18.65 -11.22 7.92
C THR A 271 19.17 -11.81 6.61
N GLY A 272 20.04 -11.03 5.95
CA GLY A 272 21.29 -11.59 5.40
C GLY A 272 21.47 -11.43 3.89
N LEU A 273 21.91 -10.23 3.47
CA LEU A 273 23.12 -9.99 2.68
C LEU A 273 23.66 -11.09 1.73
N LEU A 274 22.82 -11.83 1.01
CA LEU A 274 23.22 -12.71 -0.09
C LEU A 274 22.31 -12.43 -1.27
N GLY A 275 22.92 -11.82 -2.28
CA GLY A 275 22.25 -11.16 -3.39
C GLY A 275 21.31 -12.08 -4.16
N SER A 276 20.05 -11.68 -4.20
CA SER A 276 19.22 -11.92 -5.37
C SER A 276 19.75 -11.04 -6.49
N THR A 277 20.77 -11.54 -7.19
CA THR A 277 21.17 -11.00 -8.49
C THR A 277 20.16 -11.47 -9.52
N VAL A 278 18.96 -10.88 -9.49
CA VAL A 278 18.15 -10.86 -10.70
C VAL A 278 19.03 -10.15 -11.74
N PRO A 279 19.37 -10.80 -12.88
CA PRO A 279 20.15 -10.13 -13.90
C PRO A 279 19.36 -8.91 -14.35
N GLU A 280 19.85 -7.71 -14.07
CA GLU A 280 19.23 -6.51 -14.58
C GLU A 280 19.09 -6.66 -16.11
N PRO A 281 17.90 -6.44 -16.69
CA PRO A 281 17.68 -6.60 -18.13
C PRO A 281 18.68 -5.79 -18.98
N GLY A 282 19.23 -4.72 -18.41
CA GLY A 282 20.26 -3.89 -19.04
C GLY A 282 21.65 -4.55 -19.13
N THR A 283 22.06 -5.36 -18.15
CA THR A 283 23.42 -5.93 -18.11
C THR A 283 23.61 -6.97 -19.21
N LEU A 284 22.60 -7.80 -19.47
CA LEU A 284 22.65 -8.77 -20.58
C LEU A 284 22.63 -8.07 -21.94
N LEU A 285 21.90 -6.94 -22.08
CA LEU A 285 21.91 -6.14 -23.30
C LEU A 285 23.29 -5.49 -23.53
N LEU A 286 23.90 -4.91 -22.50
CA LEU A 286 25.23 -4.30 -22.57
C LEU A 286 26.33 -5.33 -22.87
N VAL A 287 26.26 -6.52 -22.25
CA VAL A 287 27.17 -7.63 -22.55
C VAL A 287 26.93 -8.14 -23.98
N GLY A 288 25.67 -8.24 -24.42
CA GLY A 288 25.32 -8.64 -25.78
C GLY A 288 25.82 -7.66 -26.85
N ILE A 289 25.60 -6.36 -26.66
CA ILE A 289 26.10 -5.31 -27.56
C ILE A 289 27.64 -5.27 -27.53
N GLY A 290 28.24 -5.41 -26.34
CA GLY A 290 29.70 -5.49 -26.19
C GLY A 290 30.30 -6.65 -26.97
N LEU A 291 29.72 -7.85 -26.86
CA LEU A 291 30.18 -9.05 -27.56
C LEU A 291 29.95 -8.97 -29.08
N LEU A 292 28.83 -8.40 -29.54
CA LEU A 292 28.58 -8.14 -30.96
C LEU A 292 29.57 -7.11 -31.53
N GLY A 293 29.88 -6.06 -30.75
CA GLY A 293 30.90 -5.06 -31.10
C GLY A 293 32.29 -5.69 -31.23
N VAL A 294 32.69 -6.54 -30.27
CA VAL A 294 33.97 -7.26 -30.31
C VAL A 294 34.02 -8.27 -31.46
N GLY A 295 32.95 -9.03 -31.67
CA GLY A 295 32.84 -9.97 -32.79
C GLY A 295 32.94 -9.29 -34.16
N GLY A 296 32.29 -8.15 -34.34
CA GLY A 296 32.39 -7.34 -35.56
C GLY A 296 33.78 -6.73 -35.78
N PHE A 297 34.48 -6.36 -34.71
CA PHE A 297 35.85 -5.83 -34.79
C PHE A 297 36.87 -6.91 -35.14
N LEU A 298 36.68 -8.14 -34.64
CA LEU A 298 37.52 -9.29 -34.94
C LEU A 298 37.30 -9.82 -36.36
N ALA A 299 36.06 -9.83 -36.85
CA ALA A 299 35.73 -10.27 -38.21
C ALA A 299 36.33 -9.38 -39.32
N ARG A 300 36.68 -8.12 -39.01
CA ARG A 300 37.34 -7.20 -39.95
C ARG A 300 38.87 -7.38 -40.06
N ARG A 301 39.49 -8.24 -39.24
CA ARG A 301 40.94 -8.46 -39.23
C ARG A 301 41.41 -9.74 -39.92
N SER A 302 40.51 -10.51 -40.53
CA SER A 302 40.91 -11.63 -41.38
C SER A 302 41.28 -11.10 -42.78
N PRO A 303 42.53 -11.29 -43.25
CA PRO A 303 42.99 -10.86 -44.57
C PRO A 303 42.33 -11.61 -45.73
#